data_AF-A0A8S9Y8P3-F1
#
_entry.id   AF-A0A8S9Y8P3-F1
#
_cell.length_a   1.000
_cell.length_b   1.000
_cell.length_c   1.000
_cell.angle_alpha   90.00
_cell.angle_beta   90.00
_cell.angle_gamma   90.00
#
_symmetry.space_group_name_H-M   'P 1'
#
loop_
_entity.id
_entity.type
_entity.pdbx_description
1 polymer ?
#
loop_
_entity_poly.entity_id
_entity_poly.type
_entity_poly.pdbx_seq_one_letter_code
_entity_poly.pdbx_strand_id
1 'polypeptide(L)' 'MCELARNSVLMSGFPHEMKQYWLGPNYTKEGVAGNDISRTNVPDVRVAFRTETLLDELSNIFKGVEKEEAL' A
#
# COMPACT_ATOMS: atom_id res chain seq x y z
N MET A 1 -10.57 10.73 -3.07
CA MET A 1 -9.55 11.57 -3.77
C MET A 1 -8.17 11.47 -3.12
N CYS A 2 -8.06 11.55 -1.79
CA CYS A 2 -6.76 11.52 -1.08
C CYS A 2 -5.91 10.26 -1.33
N GLU A 3 -6.54 9.09 -1.44
CA GLU A 3 -5.82 7.84 -1.74
C GLU A 3 -5.14 7.87 -3.12
N LEU A 4 -5.82 8.40 -4.14
CA LEU A 4 -5.24 8.54 -5.47
C LEU A 4 -4.09 9.55 -5.47
N ALA A 5 -4.24 10.67 -4.75
CA ALA A 5 -3.18 11.67 -4.60
C ALA A 5 -1.95 11.12 -3.85
N ARG A 6 -2.15 10.34 -2.78
CA ARG A 6 -1.08 9.62 -2.08
C ARG A 6 -0.33 8.71 -3.04
N ASN A 7 -1.07 7.92 -3.82
CA ASN A 7 -0.48 6.92 -4.72
C ASN A 7 0.19 7.56 -5.93
N SER A 8 -0.29 8.72 -6.43
CA SER A 8 0.38 9.44 -7.51
C SER A 8 1.75 9.97 -7.07
N VAL A 9 1.86 10.48 -5.84
CA VAL A 9 3.16 10.85 -5.25
C VAL A 9 4.06 9.63 -5.09
N LEU A 10 3.53 8.50 -4.62
CA LEU A 10 4.30 7.27 -4.47
C LEU A 10 4.90 6.79 -5.79
N MET A 11 4.10 6.78 -6.86
CA MET A 11 4.47 6.31 -8.21
C MET A 11 5.28 7.32 -9.03
N SER A 12 5.37 8.57 -8.57
CA SER A 12 6.13 9.62 -9.26
C SER A 12 7.65 9.38 -9.25
N GLY A 13 8.39 10.13 -10.06
CA GLY A 13 9.84 10.20 -10.03
C GLY A 13 10.44 11.20 -9.02
N PHE A 14 9.68 11.70 -8.05
CA PHE A 14 10.20 12.70 -7.10
C PHE A 14 11.31 12.12 -6.20
N PRO A 15 12.28 12.97 -5.77
CA PRO A 15 13.31 12.56 -4.82
C PRO A 15 12.73 12.01 -3.51
N HIS A 16 13.50 11.16 -2.83
CA HIS A 16 13.08 10.51 -1.58
C HIS A 16 12.66 11.53 -0.51
N GLU A 17 13.45 12.59 -0.31
CA GLU A 17 13.17 13.59 0.74
C GLU A 17 11.84 14.31 0.51
N MET A 18 11.50 14.56 -0.76
CA MET A 18 10.23 15.18 -1.15
C MET A 18 9.04 14.24 -0.87
N LYS A 19 9.19 12.94 -1.16
CA LYS A 19 8.17 11.93 -0.82
C LYS A 19 8.02 11.77 0.69
N GLN A 20 9.10 11.76 1.46
CA GLN A 20 9.03 11.75 2.93
C GLN A 20 8.32 12.98 3.48
N TYR A 21 8.57 14.15 2.90
CA TYR A 21 7.90 15.38 3.31
C TYR A 21 6.40 15.33 3.03
N TRP A 22 5.94 14.81 1.90
CA TRP A 22 4.50 14.77 1.60
C TRP A 22 3.76 13.58 2.20
N LEU A 23 4.40 12.42 2.33
CA LEU A 23 3.73 11.17 2.72
C LEU A 23 4.06 10.74 4.16
N GLY A 24 5.12 11.31 4.75
CA GLY A 24 5.62 10.96 6.07
C GLY A 24 6.93 10.17 6.02
N PRO A 25 7.68 10.15 7.13
CA PRO A 25 9.01 9.53 7.18
C PRO A 25 8.99 8.02 6.94
N ASN A 26 7.86 7.36 7.25
CA ASN A 26 7.68 5.91 7.13
C ASN A 26 7.00 5.48 5.82
N TYR A 27 6.86 6.35 4.81
CA TYR A 27 6.05 6.05 3.62
C TYR A 27 6.47 4.80 2.82
N THR A 28 7.68 4.30 3.04
CA THR A 28 8.21 3.08 2.42
C THR A 28 7.75 1.79 3.11
N LYS A 29 7.16 1.87 4.31
CA LYS A 29 6.58 0.71 4.99
C LYS A 29 5.27 0.32 4.33
N GLU A 30 4.95 -0.97 4.39
CA GLU A 30 3.70 -1.50 3.86
C GLU A 30 2.52 -1.29 4.82
N GLY A 31 1.32 -1.28 4.25
CA GLY A 31 0.07 -1.14 4.97
C GLY A 31 -0.02 0.13 5.81
N VAL A 32 -0.72 0.02 6.94
CA VAL A 32 -1.00 1.15 7.84
C VAL A 32 0.29 1.76 8.41
N ALA A 33 1.35 0.96 8.59
CA ALA A 33 2.62 1.42 9.13
C ALA A 33 3.32 2.47 8.24
N GLY A 34 2.98 2.52 6.94
CA GLY A 34 3.47 3.51 5.98
C GLY A 34 2.47 4.62 5.66
N ASN A 35 1.41 4.78 6.46
CA ASN A 35 0.44 5.86 6.30
C ASN A 35 0.55 6.86 7.44
N ASP A 36 0.86 8.10 7.12
CA ASP A 36 0.72 9.23 8.04
C ASP A 36 -0.57 9.98 7.69
N ILE A 37 -1.65 9.67 8.39
CA ILE A 37 -2.97 10.28 8.13
C ILE A 37 -2.95 11.81 8.19
N SER A 38 -2.08 12.40 9.01
CA SER A 38 -1.97 13.86 9.16
C SER A 38 -1.45 14.54 7.88
N ARG A 39 -0.76 13.78 7.02
CA ARG A 39 -0.22 14.27 5.75
C ARG A 39 -1.02 13.77 4.54
N THR A 40 -1.44 12.51 4.55
CA THR A 40 -2.08 11.88 3.39
C THR A 40 -3.59 12.09 3.36
N ASN A 41 -4.22 12.37 4.52
CA ASN A 41 -5.67 12.40 4.70
C ASN A 41 -6.37 11.11 4.21
N VAL A 42 -5.65 9.97 4.24
CA VAL A 42 -6.20 8.64 3.97
C VAL A 42 -6.42 7.94 5.31
N PRO A 43 -7.65 7.54 5.66
CA PRO A 43 -7.90 6.82 6.91
C PRO A 43 -7.17 5.47 6.97
N ASP A 44 -6.66 5.11 8.15
CA ASP A 44 -5.92 3.84 8.32
C ASP A 44 -6.78 2.62 7.99
N VAL A 45 -8.07 2.65 8.32
CA VAL A 45 -9.02 1.58 7.95
C VAL A 45 -9.07 1.36 6.44
N ARG A 46 -8.94 2.43 5.63
CA ARG A 46 -8.90 2.32 4.16
C ARG A 46 -7.61 1.62 3.71
N VAL A 47 -6.47 1.96 4.32
CA VAL A 47 -5.17 1.34 4.00
C VAL A 47 -5.14 -0.12 4.43
N ALA A 48 -5.62 -0.43 5.64
CA ALA A 48 -5.75 -1.79 6.15
C ALA A 48 -6.58 -2.69 5.21
N PHE A 49 -7.77 -2.23 4.84
CA PHE A 49 -8.64 -2.95 3.91
C PHE A 49 -7.95 -3.26 2.57
N ARG A 50 -7.19 -2.31 2.01
CA ARG A 50 -6.45 -2.52 0.76
C ARG A 50 -5.35 -3.55 0.91
N THR A 51 -4.59 -3.50 2.01
CA THR A 51 -3.54 -4.47 2.28
C THR A 51 -4.09 -5.87 2.53
N GLU A 52 -5.15 -5.99 3.34
CA GLU A 52 -5.81 -7.26 3.61
C GLU A 52 -6.38 -7.90 2.34
N THR A 53 -7.07 -7.11 1.50
CA THR A 53 -7.63 -7.59 0.23
C THR A 53 -6.53 -8.08 -0.71
N LEU A 54 -5.42 -7.33 -0.84
CA LEU A 54 -4.29 -7.75 -1.65
C LEU A 54 -3.68 -9.06 -1.15
N LEU A 55 -3.51 -9.21 0.16
CA LEU A 55 -2.97 -10.45 0.75
C LEU A 55 -3.91 -11.63 0.55
N ASP A 56 -5.23 -11.42 0.62
CA ASP A 56 -6.22 -12.47 0.35
C ASP A 56 -6.22 -12.89 -1.13
N GLU A 57 -6.18 -11.92 -2.05
CA GLU A 57 -6.04 -12.17 -3.49
C GLU A 57 -4.77 -12.96 -3.81
N LEU A 58 -3.63 -12.55 -3.25
CA LEU A 58 -2.36 -13.27 -3.41
C LEU A 58 -2.45 -14.69 -2.81
N SER A 59 -3.02 -14.83 -1.61
CA SER A 59 -3.22 -16.15 -0.98
C SER A 59 -4.05 -17.07 -1.87
N ASN A 60 -5.11 -16.55 -2.50
CA ASN A 60 -5.96 -17.31 -3.41
C ASN A 60 -5.22 -17.75 -4.67
N ILE A 61 -4.38 -16.88 -5.25
CA ILE A 61 -3.54 -17.23 -6.41
C ILE A 61 -2.55 -18.33 -6.05
N PHE A 62 -1.78 -18.18 -4.97
CA PHE A 62 -0.75 -19.16 -4.60
C PHE A 62 -1.34 -20.51 -4.18
N LYS A 63 -2.48 -20.54 -3.49
CA LYS A 63 -3.20 -21.79 -3.22
C LYS A 63 -3.65 -22.51 -4.49
N GLY A 64 -3.95 -21.76 -5.56
CA GLY A 64 -4.30 -22.31 -6.86
C GLY A 64 -3.11 -22.99 -7.53
N VAL A 65 -1.94 -22.32 -7.50
CA VAL A 65 -0.68 -22.86 -8.06
C VAL A 65 -0.26 -24.15 -7.36
N GLU A 66 -0.28 -24.19 -6.03
CA GLU A 66 0.08 -25.40 -5.26
C GLU A 66 -0.83 -26.60 -5.59
N LYS A 67 -2.10 -26.36 -5.93
CA LYS A 67 -3.04 -27.41 -6.34
C LYS A 67 -2.80 -27.94 -7.75
N GLU A 68 -2.30 -27.11 -8.65
CA GLU A 68 -1.98 -27.48 -10.03
C GLU A 68 -0.65 -28.25 -10.13
N GLU A 69 0.32 -27.94 -9.27
CA GLU A 69 1.58 -28.69 -9.16
C GLU A 69 1.42 -30.04 -8.44
N ALA A 70 0.37 -30.21 -7.63
CA ALA A 70 0.06 -31.44 -6.90
C ALA A 70 -0.77 -32.46 -7.71
N LEU A 71 -1.11 -32.15 -8.97
CA LEU A 71 -1.96 -32.97 -9.86
C LEU A 71 -1.14 -33.54 -11.03
#